data_AF-A0A5C9AWG3-F1
#
_entry.id   AF-A0A5C9AWG3-F1
#
_cell.length_a   1.000
_cell.length_b   1.000
_cell.length_c   1.000
_cell.angle_alpha   90.00
_cell.angle_beta   90.00
_cell.angle_gamma   90.00
#
_symmetry.space_group_name_H-M   'P 1'
#
loop_
_entity.id
_entity.type
_entity.pdbx_description
1 polymer ?
#
loop_
_entity_poly.entity_id
_entity_poly.type
_entity_poly.pdbx_seq_one_letter_code
_entity_poly.pdbx_strand_id
1 'polypeptide(L)'
;MADNIKLIAAGLLIAAGIAGFYVLSEMPTVVRVLSVLGGLAAAVGVAWFTEPGRRFFAFSQESVNEARKVVWPTRKETMQMTGVVILFVIVMALFLWLVDGTLTWLVQWIMGRE
;
A
#
# COMPACT_ATOMS: atom_id res chain seq x y z
N MET A 1 -25.72 17.07 5.42
CA MET A 1 -26.68 16.37 4.51
C MET A 1 -26.38 16.63 3.04
N ALA A 2 -26.14 17.88 2.62
CA ALA A 2 -25.82 18.22 1.22
C ALA A 2 -24.56 17.51 0.69
N ASP A 3 -23.51 17.31 1.49
CA ASP A 3 -22.29 16.63 1.03
C ASP A 3 -22.50 15.13 0.76
N ASN A 4 -23.32 14.45 1.57
CA ASN A 4 -23.68 13.05 1.32
C ASN A 4 -24.43 12.91 -0.01
N ILE A 5 -25.30 13.87 -0.34
CA ILE A 5 -26.02 13.91 -1.62
C ILE A 5 -25.05 14.12 -2.79
N LYS A 6 -24.08 15.02 -2.66
CA LYS A 6 -23.05 15.25 -3.69
C LYS A 6 -22.16 14.03 -3.89
N LEU A 7 -21.83 13.30 -2.84
CA LEU A 7 -21.05 12.05 -2.93
C LEU A 7 -21.84 10.92 -3.59
N ILE A 8 -23.12 10.77 -3.26
CA ILE A 8 -24.02 9.84 -3.95
C ILE A 8 -24.14 10.21 -5.43
N ALA A 9 -24.27 11.50 -5.75
CA ALA A 9 -24.29 12.00 -7.12
C ALA A 9 -22.97 11.71 -7.86
N ALA A 10 -21.82 11.86 -7.20
CA ALA A 10 -20.52 11.47 -7.77
C ALA A 10 -20.45 9.96 -8.06
N GLY A 11 -20.96 9.11 -7.17
CA GLY A 11 -21.08 7.67 -7.39
C GLY A 11 -21.98 7.33 -8.59
N LEU A 12 -23.10 8.03 -8.74
CA LEU A 12 -24.00 7.88 -9.88
C LEU A 12 -23.36 8.32 -11.20
N LEU A 13 -22.52 9.37 -11.20
CA LEU A 13 -21.78 9.81 -12.39
C LEU A 13 -20.76 8.77 -12.85
N ILE A 14 -20.09 8.08 -11.91
CA ILE A 14 -19.20 6.96 -12.24
C ILE A 14 -20.00 5.80 -12.82
N ALA A 15 -21.11 5.43 -12.18
CA ALA A 15 -21.99 4.37 -12.66
C ALA A 15 -22.55 4.68 -14.06
N ALA A 16 -22.89 5.95 -14.34
CA ALA A 16 -23.33 6.40 -15.65
C ALA A 16 -22.20 6.32 -16.70
N GLY A 17 -20.96 6.69 -16.35
CA GLY A 17 -19.80 6.54 -17.24
C GLY A 17 -19.52 5.07 -17.60
N ILE A 18 -19.63 4.18 -16.62
CA ILE A 18 -19.50 2.72 -16.80
C ILE A 18 -20.67 2.17 -17.61
N ALA A 19 -21.91 2.58 -17.35
CA ALA A 19 -23.06 2.19 -18.14
C ALA A 19 -22.91 2.64 -19.61
N GLY A 20 -22.38 3.85 -19.83
CA GLY A 20 -22.03 4.35 -21.17
C GLY A 20 -21.06 3.43 -21.91
N PHE A 21 -20.11 2.82 -21.22
CA PHE A 21 -19.19 1.84 -21.81
C PHE A 21 -19.87 0.58 -22.33
N TYR A 22 -20.96 0.14 -21.69
CA TYR A 22 -21.75 -1.03 -22.10
C TYR A 22 -22.77 -0.69 -23.20
N VAL A 23 -23.43 0.47 -23.10
CA VAL A 23 -24.43 0.91 -24.09
C VAL A 23 -23.77 1.27 -25.44
N LEU A 24 -22.58 1.87 -25.43
CA LEU A 24 -21.81 2.17 -26.66
C LEU A 24 -20.95 0.97 -27.12
N SER A 25 -21.38 -0.27 -26.86
CA SER A 25 -20.62 -1.48 -27.22
C SER A 25 -20.38 -1.65 -28.71
N GLU A 26 -21.26 -1.09 -29.56
CA GLU A 26 -21.14 -1.10 -31.03
C GLU A 26 -20.19 -0.02 -31.58
N MET A 27 -19.76 0.93 -30.75
CA MET A 27 -18.87 2.03 -31.17
C MET A 27 -17.39 1.69 -30.99
N PRO A 28 -16.48 2.44 -31.65
CA PRO A 28 -15.03 2.28 -31.46
C PRO A 28 -14.62 2.38 -29.99
N THR A 29 -13.64 1.56 -29.58
CA THR A 29 -13.14 1.47 -28.20
C THR A 29 -12.76 2.83 -27.60
N VAL A 30 -12.27 3.77 -28.43
CA VAL A 30 -11.91 5.13 -28.01
C VAL A 30 -13.11 5.87 -27.40
N VAL A 31 -14.29 5.80 -28.02
CA VAL A 31 -15.49 6.51 -27.55
C VAL A 31 -15.97 5.95 -26.22
N ARG A 32 -15.87 4.63 -26.05
CA ARG A 32 -16.22 3.94 -24.81
C ARG A 32 -15.31 4.32 -23.66
N VAL A 33 -14.00 4.41 -23.90
CA VAL A 33 -13.05 4.86 -22.88
C VAL A 33 -13.29 6.33 -22.52
N LEU A 34 -13.61 7.17 -23.51
CA LEU A 34 -13.94 8.58 -23.27
C LEU A 34 -15.20 8.75 -22.40
N SER A 35 -16.23 7.91 -22.54
CA SER A 35 -17.43 8.00 -21.67
C SER A 35 -17.12 7.68 -20.21
N VAL A 36 -16.25 6.70 -19.96
CA VAL A 36 -15.79 6.35 -18.61
C VAL A 36 -14.92 7.46 -18.04
N LEU A 37 -13.96 7.96 -18.80
CA LEU A 37 -13.09 9.05 -18.38
C LEU A 37 -13.87 10.33 -18.10
N GLY A 38 -14.87 10.65 -18.91
CA GLY A 38 -15.77 11.79 -18.69
C GLY A 38 -16.59 11.64 -17.41
N GLY A 39 -17.19 10.48 -17.17
CA GLY A 39 -17.93 10.18 -15.94
C GLY A 39 -17.04 10.25 -14.69
N LEU A 40 -15.83 9.72 -14.78
CA LEU A 40 -14.83 9.77 -13.71
C LEU A 40 -14.40 11.22 -13.42
N ALA A 41 -14.08 12.00 -14.45
CA ALA A 41 -13.68 13.40 -14.31
C ALA A 41 -14.80 14.25 -13.69
N ALA A 42 -16.04 14.05 -14.11
CA ALA A 42 -17.20 14.72 -13.53
C ALA A 42 -17.39 14.34 -12.06
N ALA A 43 -17.25 13.07 -11.71
CA ALA A 43 -17.34 12.59 -10.33
C ALA A 43 -16.24 13.17 -9.43
N VAL A 44 -15.01 13.22 -9.92
CA VAL A 44 -13.88 13.86 -9.21
C VAL A 44 -14.14 15.36 -9.01
N GLY A 45 -14.63 16.06 -10.04
CA GLY A 45 -15.02 17.46 -9.94
C GLY A 45 -16.07 17.70 -8.86
N VAL A 46 -17.14 16.89 -8.84
CA VAL A 46 -18.19 16.98 -7.80
C VAL A 46 -17.63 16.66 -6.42
N ALA A 47 -16.79 15.62 -6.30
CA ALA A 47 -16.18 15.23 -5.04
C ALA A 47 -15.26 16.32 -4.46
N TRP A 48 -14.55 17.08 -5.31
CA TRP A 48 -13.65 18.16 -4.87
C TRP A 48 -14.38 19.32 -4.20
N PHE A 49 -15.64 19.57 -4.56
CA PHE A 49 -16.47 20.60 -3.93
C PHE A 49 -17.17 20.13 -2.64
N THR A 50 -16.98 18.87 -2.22
CA THR A 50 -17.54 18.35 -0.97
C THR A 50 -16.63 18.59 0.22
N GLU A 51 -17.21 18.69 1.43
CA GLU A 51 -16.44 18.84 2.67
C GLU A 51 -15.41 17.70 2.87
N PRO A 52 -15.73 16.40 2.66
CA PRO A 52 -14.74 15.33 2.74
C PRO A 52 -13.61 15.44 1.72
N GLY A 53 -13.91 15.87 0.47
CA GLY A 53 -12.90 16.06 -0.56
C GLY A 53 -11.88 17.15 -0.21
N ARG A 54 -12.36 18.28 0.33
CA ARG A 54 -11.49 19.37 0.81
C ARG A 54 -10.64 18.96 2.01
N ARG A 55 -11.23 18.23 2.96
CA ARG A 55 -10.50 17.68 4.12
C ARG A 55 -9.41 16.70 3.69
N PHE A 56 -9.70 15.82 2.73
CA PHE A 56 -8.71 14.89 2.17
C PHE A 56 -7.54 15.62 1.50
N PHE A 57 -7.83 16.69 0.73
CA PHE A 57 -6.78 17.49 0.10
C PHE A 57 -5.89 18.20 1.14
N ALA A 58 -6.50 18.83 2.15
CA ALA A 58 -5.77 19.44 3.25
C ALA A 58 -4.91 18.41 4.00
N PHE A 59 -5.48 17.25 4.34
CA PHE A 59 -4.77 16.15 4.99
C PHE A 59 -3.59 15.62 4.16
N SER A 60 -3.76 15.53 2.83
CA SER A 60 -2.69 15.11 1.93
C SER A 60 -1.53 16.11 1.93
N GLN A 61 -1.84 17.41 1.94
CA GLN A 61 -0.83 18.47 2.04
C GLN A 61 -0.12 18.44 3.39
N GLU A 62 -0.85 18.27 4.49
CA GLU A 62 -0.30 18.09 5.84
C GLU A 62 0.61 16.87 5.93
N SER A 63 0.19 15.74 5.35
CA SER A 63 0.97 14.49 5.31
C SER A 63 2.28 14.66 4.54
N VAL A 64 2.27 15.38 3.41
CA VAL A 64 3.50 15.69 2.67
C VAL A 64 4.42 16.59 3.48
N ASN A 65 3.86 17.59 4.18
CA ASN A 65 4.64 18.47 5.04
C ASN A 65 5.25 17.70 6.23
N GLU A 66 4.53 16.74 6.79
CA GLU A 66 5.04 15.88 7.88
C GLU A 66 6.10 14.90 7.38
N ALA A 67 5.88 14.30 6.21
CA ALA A 67 6.87 13.44 5.55
C ALA A 67 8.19 14.19 5.26
N ARG A 68 8.14 15.51 5.02
CA ARG A 68 9.34 16.35 4.87
C ARG A 68 10.09 16.58 6.18
N LYS A 69 9.43 16.44 7.34
CA LYS A 69 10.08 16.50 8.66
C LYS A 69 10.79 15.20 9.02
N VAL A 70 10.54 14.12 8.29
CA VAL A 70 11.22 12.85 8.50
C VAL A 70 12.70 13.03 8.15
N VAL A 71 13.55 12.92 9.17
CA VAL A 71 15.00 12.89 8.99
C VAL A 71 15.36 11.53 8.43
N TRP A 72 15.69 11.50 7.14
CA TRP A 72 16.13 10.28 6.50
C TRP A 72 17.52 9.89 7.01
N PRO A 73 17.73 8.61 7.37
CA PRO A 73 18.99 8.17 7.92
C PRO A 73 20.10 8.33 6.88
N THR A 74 21.29 8.68 7.36
CA THR A 74 22.47 8.73 6.49
C THR A 74 22.86 7.31 6.06
N ARG A 75 23.64 7.19 4.96
CA ARG A 75 24.17 5.88 4.53
C ARG A 75 24.95 5.19 5.65
N LYS A 76 25.63 5.95 6.52
CA LYS A 76 26.38 5.43 7.65
C LYS A 76 25.47 4.82 8.72
N GLU A 77 24.42 5.53 9.12
CA GLU A 77 23.43 5.03 10.09
C GLU A 77 22.70 3.80 9.55
N THR A 78 22.32 3.82 8.27
CA THR A 78 21.65 2.68 7.62
C THR A 78 22.54 1.44 7.62
N MET A 79 23.82 1.60 7.27
CA MET A 79 24.79 0.50 7.29
C MET A 79 25.09 0.01 8.69
N GLN A 80 25.15 0.91 9.68
CA GLN A 80 25.36 0.54 11.08
C GLN A 80 24.18 -0.30 11.60
N MET A 81 22.94 0.16 11.40
CA MET A 81 21.76 -0.57 11.84
C MET A 81 21.64 -1.93 11.13
N THR A 82 21.91 -1.98 9.82
CA THR A 82 21.94 -3.24 9.07
C THR A 82 23.03 -4.18 9.59
N GLY A 83 24.22 -3.66 9.87
CA GLY A 83 25.33 -4.43 10.43
C GLY A 83 25.02 -5.01 11.80
N VAL A 84 24.34 -4.25 12.68
CA VAL A 84 23.87 -4.73 13.98
C VAL A 84 22.89 -5.89 13.81
N VAL A 85 21.93 -5.77 12.90
CA VAL A 85 20.95 -6.84 12.62
C VAL A 85 21.65 -8.08 12.06
N ILE A 86 22.59 -7.93 11.12
CA ILE A 86 23.37 -9.05 10.58
C ILE A 86 24.15 -9.76 11.68
N LEU A 87 24.84 -9.01 12.54
CA LEU A 87 25.58 -9.58 13.66
C LEU A 87 24.66 -10.38 14.58
N PHE A 88 23.49 -9.82 14.93
CA PHE A 88 22.51 -10.49 15.75
C PHE A 88 22.03 -11.81 15.12
N VAL A 89 21.72 -11.80 13.83
CA VAL A 89 21.29 -13.00 13.09
C VAL A 89 22.40 -14.07 13.07
N ILE A 90 23.67 -13.69 12.86
CA ILE A 90 24.80 -14.62 12.87
C ILE A 90 24.95 -15.27 14.26
N VAL A 91 24.84 -14.49 15.34
CA VAL A 91 24.93 -15.03 16.71
C VAL A 91 23.81 -16.02 16.98
N MET A 92 22.57 -15.69 16.60
CA MET A 92 21.43 -16.59 16.75
C MET A 92 21.56 -17.85 15.90
N ALA A 93 22.04 -17.74 14.66
CA ALA A 93 22.27 -18.88 13.79
C ALA A 93 23.34 -19.83 14.37
N LEU A 94 24.44 -19.30 14.90
CA LEU A 94 25.48 -20.09 15.56
C LEU A 94 24.96 -20.77 16.83
N PHE A 95 24.18 -20.05 17.63
CA PHE A 95 23.57 -20.61 18.84
C PHE A 95 22.63 -21.78 18.50
N LEU A 96 21.71 -21.59 17.55
CA LEU A 96 20.79 -22.64 17.11
C LEU A 96 21.56 -23.82 16.52
N TRP A 97 22.55 -23.58 15.67
CA TRP A 97 23.39 -24.64 15.10
C TRP A 97 24.09 -25.48 16.17
N LEU A 98 24.60 -24.84 17.23
CA LEU A 98 25.21 -25.54 18.36
C LEU A 98 24.17 -26.37 19.12
N VAL A 99 23.02 -25.79 19.44
CA VAL A 99 21.93 -26.51 20.13
C VAL A 99 21.44 -27.69 19.30
N ASP A 100 21.14 -27.50 18.02
CA ASP A 100 20.68 -28.57 17.13
C ASP A 100 21.73 -29.66 16.96
N GLY A 101 23.02 -29.29 16.86
CA GLY A 101 24.13 -30.23 16.79
C GLY A 101 24.28 -31.05 18.07
N THR A 102 24.22 -30.40 19.24
CA THR A 102 24.30 -31.09 20.53
C THR A 102 23.10 -32.01 20.78
N LEU A 103 21.89 -31.59 20.42
CA LEU A 103 20.69 -32.42 20.50
C LEU A 103 20.79 -33.63 19.56
N THR A 104 21.25 -33.42 18.32
CA THR A 104 21.42 -34.51 17.35
C THR A 104 22.43 -35.54 17.83
N TRP A 105 23.58 -35.07 18.34
CA TRP A 105 24.61 -35.94 18.91
C TRP A 105 24.08 -36.75 20.11
N LEU A 106 23.37 -36.10 21.04
CA LEU A 106 22.77 -36.77 22.20
C LEU A 106 21.74 -37.83 21.77
N VAL A 107 20.90 -37.52 20.79
CA VAL A 107 19.89 -38.45 20.28
C VAL A 107 20.54 -39.65 19.58
N GLN A 108 21.56 -39.42 18.75
CA GLN A 108 22.32 -40.51 18.10
C GLN A 108 22.99 -41.42 19.12
N TRP A 109 23.62 -40.84 20.15
CA TRP A 109 24.25 -41.58 21.24
C TRP A 109 23.25 -42.44 22.02
N ILE A 110 22.08 -41.89 22.38
CA ILE A 110 21.01 -42.64 23.07
C ILE A 110 20.45 -43.76 22.19
N MET A 111 20.30 -43.52 20.88
CA MET A 111 19.71 -44.48 19.96
C MET A 111 20.71 -45.57 19.52
N GLY A 112 21.97 -45.49 19.95
CA GLY A 112 23.01 -46.48 19.66
C GLY A 112 23.36 -46.61 18.17
N ARG A 113 23.05 -45.58 17.39
CA ARG A 113 23.44 -45.49 15.97
C ARG A 113 24.73 -44.70 15.89
N GLU A 114 25.83 -45.39 15.57
CA GLU A 114 27.05 -44.74 15.07
C GLU A 114 26.83 -44.13 13.69
#